data_AF-A0AAD2JGM9-F1
#
_entry.id   AF-A0AAD2JGM9-F1
#
_cell.length_a   1.000
_cell.length_b   1.000
_cell.length_c   1.000
_cell.angle_alpha   90.00
_cell.angle_beta   90.00
_cell.angle_gamma   90.00
#
_symmetry.space_group_name_H-M   'P 1'
#
loop_
_entity.id
_entity.type
_entity.pdbx_description
1 polymer ?
#
loop_
_entity_poly.entity_id
_entity_poly.type
_entity_poly.pdbx_seq_one_letter_code
_entity_poly.pdbx_strand_id
1 'polypeptide(L)'
;MALARFLWSQASTIARVLLYLPAISTSPEPTPDEIAQFTPAEADSINKGVFNPDGSRIPPNFDHHVDDCLYVDVAKTLRQTIASSVLALYLILGFPDAGKGIRDWVSWEKFTTTFSHRRHCLGWLIDSRALTVSLPSEKRDRIIQRLRTFLQKHRLTLQEIAELLGLLSNATTEDIPTLLGNGASID
;
A
#
# COMPACT_ATOMS: atom_id res chain seq x y z
N MET A 1 -12.11 -4.29 -1.78
CA MET A 1 -13.12 -4.41 -0.69
C MET A 1 -14.37 -3.55 -0.95
N ALA A 2 -15.51 -4.13 -1.36
CA ALA A 2 -16.73 -3.36 -1.66
C ALA A 2 -17.36 -2.68 -0.40
N LEU A 3 -17.35 -3.37 0.74
CA LEU A 3 -17.92 -2.84 1.98
C LEU A 3 -17.16 -1.60 2.49
N ALA A 4 -15.82 -1.62 2.48
CA ALA A 4 -15.02 -0.47 2.87
C ALA A 4 -15.30 0.76 1.99
N ARG A 5 -15.44 0.56 0.68
CA ARG A 5 -15.82 1.64 -0.26
C ARG A 5 -17.20 2.22 0.05
N PHE A 6 -18.17 1.37 0.36
CA PHE A 6 -19.51 1.81 0.78
C PHE A 6 -19.49 2.58 2.10
N LEU A 7 -18.72 2.11 3.09
CA LEU A 7 -18.59 2.78 4.39
C LEU A 7 -17.85 4.11 4.27
N TRP A 8 -16.94 4.24 3.31
CA TRP A 8 -16.17 5.47 3.10
C TRP A 8 -17.03 6.68 2.78
N SER A 9 -18.16 6.51 2.09
CA SER A 9 -19.10 7.61 1.82
C SER A 9 -20.01 7.95 3.02
N GLN A 10 -19.98 7.17 4.10
CA GLN A 10 -20.85 7.37 5.26
C GLN A 10 -20.20 8.31 6.28
N ALA A 11 -20.90 9.39 6.63
CA ALA A 11 -20.44 10.38 7.61
C ALA A 11 -20.26 9.78 9.03
N SER A 12 -20.98 8.70 9.34
CA SER A 12 -20.92 8.04 10.66
C SER A 12 -19.74 7.09 10.83
N THR A 13 -19.00 6.77 9.76
CA THR A 13 -17.97 5.72 9.77
C THR A 13 -16.88 5.96 10.80
N ILE A 14 -16.31 7.17 10.86
CA ILE A 14 -15.27 7.49 11.86
C ILE A 14 -15.81 7.30 13.28
N ALA A 15 -17.00 7.82 13.58
CA ALA A 15 -17.58 7.76 14.92
C ALA A 15 -17.77 6.31 15.41
N ARG A 16 -18.10 5.39 14.50
CA ARG A 16 -18.35 3.98 14.82
C ARG A 16 -17.10 3.19 15.22
N VAL A 17 -15.92 3.63 14.80
CA VAL A 17 -14.65 2.95 15.13
C VAL A 17 -13.67 3.83 15.90
N LEU A 18 -14.07 5.05 16.26
CA LEU A 18 -13.18 6.05 16.86
C LEU A 18 -12.42 5.54 18.08
N LEU A 19 -13.08 4.76 18.94
CA LEU A 19 -12.50 4.11 20.12
C LEU A 19 -11.30 3.20 19.79
N TYR A 20 -11.33 2.54 18.63
CA TYR A 20 -10.33 1.54 18.25
C TYR A 20 -9.18 2.13 17.43
N LEU A 21 -9.35 3.33 16.87
CA LEU A 21 -8.35 3.93 16.00
C LEU A 21 -7.25 4.62 16.82
N PRO A 22 -5.97 4.40 16.49
CA PRO A 22 -4.87 5.16 17.08
C PRO A 22 -4.91 6.61 16.60
N ALA A 23 -4.15 7.47 17.28
CA ALA A 23 -3.85 8.80 16.76
C ALA A 23 -3.04 8.67 15.45
N ILE A 24 -3.52 9.33 14.40
CA ILE A 24 -2.88 9.34 13.08
C ILE A 24 -2.16 10.67 12.92
N SER A 25 -0.89 10.60 12.51
CA SER A 25 -0.10 11.79 12.14
C SER A 25 0.21 11.77 10.65
N THR A 26 0.19 12.94 10.02
CA THR A 26 0.61 13.13 8.64
C THR A 26 1.84 14.03 8.60
N SER A 27 2.68 13.86 7.58
CA SER A 27 3.72 14.85 7.30
C SER A 27 3.12 16.26 7.14
N PRO A 28 3.89 17.32 7.44
CA PRO A 28 3.47 18.68 7.19
C PRO A 28 3.02 18.90 5.74
N GLU A 29 2.14 19.88 5.55
CA GLU A 29 1.80 20.32 4.19
C GLU A 29 3.06 20.78 3.46
N PRO A 30 3.20 20.42 2.17
CA PRO A 30 4.35 20.84 1.39
C PRO A 30 4.39 22.35 1.19
N THR A 31 5.60 22.89 1.08
CA THR A 31 5.78 24.30 0.70
C THR A 31 5.48 24.48 -0.80
N PRO A 32 5.21 25.72 -1.27
CA PRO A 32 5.04 25.99 -2.70
C PRO A 32 6.22 25.52 -3.56
N ASP A 33 7.45 25.67 -3.07
CA ASP A 33 8.67 25.21 -3.76
C ASP A 33 8.73 23.69 -3.85
N GLU A 34 8.29 22.96 -2.82
CA GLU A 34 8.17 21.51 -2.88
C GLU A 34 7.09 21.09 -3.88
N ILE A 35 5.94 21.74 -3.87
CA ILE A 35 4.83 21.45 -4.79
C ILE A 35 5.27 21.64 -6.25
N ALA A 36 6.06 22.68 -6.52
CA ALA A 36 6.60 22.95 -7.87
C ALA A 36 7.52 21.83 -8.39
N GLN A 37 8.04 20.98 -7.51
CA GLN A 37 8.87 19.82 -7.86
C GLN A 37 8.07 18.52 -8.01
N PHE A 38 6.77 18.53 -7.72
CA PHE A 38 5.96 17.31 -7.83
C PHE A 38 5.81 16.91 -9.29
N THR A 39 5.91 15.62 -9.55
CA THR A 39 5.60 15.05 -10.86
C THR A 39 4.08 15.02 -11.02
N PRO A 40 3.51 15.72 -12.03
CA PRO A 40 2.08 15.65 -12.28
C PRO A 40 1.67 14.24 -12.68
N ALA A 41 0.57 13.75 -12.09
CA ALA A 41 -0.05 12.51 -12.54
C ALA A 41 -0.95 12.80 -13.74
N GLU A 42 -0.79 12.04 -14.82
CA GLU A 42 -1.67 12.08 -15.98
C GLU A 42 -2.65 10.92 -15.95
N ALA A 43 -3.90 11.18 -16.30
CA ALA A 43 -4.91 10.13 -16.34
C ALA A 43 -4.70 9.22 -17.55
N ASP A 44 -4.77 7.91 -17.35
CA ASP A 44 -4.62 6.90 -18.39
C ASP A 44 -5.85 5.96 -18.45
N SER A 45 -5.78 4.90 -19.28
CA SER A 45 -6.89 3.94 -19.45
C SER A 45 -7.21 3.14 -18.18
N ILE A 46 -6.25 3.01 -17.28
CA ILE A 46 -6.28 2.26 -16.02
C ILE A 46 -6.53 3.24 -14.85
N ASN A 47 -5.75 4.30 -14.75
CA ASN A 47 -5.73 5.30 -13.69
C ASN A 47 -6.46 6.58 -14.12
N LYS A 48 -7.79 6.57 -14.07
CA LYS A 48 -8.64 7.69 -14.53
C LYS A 48 -8.74 8.88 -13.55
N GLY A 49 -7.95 8.86 -12.49
CA GLY A 49 -8.05 9.81 -11.39
C GLY A 49 -9.11 9.41 -10.36
N VAL A 50 -9.32 10.31 -9.39
CA VAL A 50 -9.94 9.96 -8.10
C VAL A 50 -11.17 10.82 -7.76
N PHE A 51 -11.67 11.55 -8.75
CA PHE A 51 -12.87 12.40 -8.68
C PHE A 51 -13.86 11.99 -9.76
N ASN A 52 -15.15 12.04 -9.42
CA ASN A 52 -16.24 11.92 -10.37
C ASN A 52 -16.36 13.22 -11.20
N PRO A 53 -17.10 13.18 -12.34
CA PRO A 53 -17.33 14.38 -13.16
C PRO A 53 -18.03 15.54 -12.42
N ASP A 54 -18.78 15.25 -11.35
CA ASP A 54 -19.42 16.24 -10.49
C ASP A 54 -18.47 16.85 -9.43
N GLY A 55 -17.19 16.44 -9.43
CA GLY A 55 -16.17 16.87 -8.47
C GLY A 55 -16.20 16.10 -7.14
N SER A 56 -17.13 15.16 -6.96
CA SER A 56 -17.16 14.33 -5.75
C SER A 56 -16.00 13.34 -5.72
N ARG A 57 -15.48 13.06 -4.53
CA ARG A 57 -14.33 12.17 -4.33
C ARG A 57 -14.76 10.70 -4.42
N ILE A 58 -14.05 9.92 -5.22
CA ILE A 58 -14.26 8.46 -5.34
C ILE A 58 -13.55 7.75 -4.17
N PRO A 59 -14.17 6.81 -3.44
CA PRO A 59 -13.47 6.10 -2.37
C PRO A 59 -12.26 5.32 -2.92
N PRO A 60 -11.16 5.19 -2.15
CA PRO A 60 -10.03 4.35 -2.53
C PRO A 60 -10.45 2.91 -2.83
N ASN A 61 -9.66 2.19 -3.62
CA ASN A 61 -10.00 0.80 -3.99
C ASN A 61 -9.89 -0.17 -2.80
N PHE A 62 -9.04 0.15 -1.82
CA PHE A 62 -8.65 -0.75 -0.72
C PHE A 62 -8.12 -2.05 -1.30
N ASP A 63 -6.99 -1.96 -1.98
CA ASP A 63 -6.32 -3.10 -2.58
C ASP A 63 -5.65 -3.92 -1.47
N HIS A 64 -5.67 -5.24 -1.62
CA HIS A 64 -5.12 -6.14 -0.62
C HIS A 64 -4.09 -7.07 -1.25
N HIS A 65 -3.03 -7.31 -0.51
CA HIS A 65 -2.09 -8.38 -0.81
C HIS A 65 -2.05 -9.31 0.40
N VAL A 66 -2.75 -10.44 0.29
CA VAL A 66 -2.97 -11.37 1.41
C VAL A 66 -3.60 -10.65 2.62
N ASP A 67 -2.85 -10.42 3.69
CA ASP A 67 -3.28 -9.74 4.91
C ASP A 67 -3.00 -8.24 4.93
N ASP A 68 -2.18 -7.74 4.00
CA ASP A 68 -1.87 -6.32 3.89
C ASP A 68 -2.99 -5.56 3.18
N CYS A 69 -3.43 -4.44 3.78
CA CYS A 69 -4.36 -3.49 3.19
C CYS A 69 -3.61 -2.25 2.71
N LEU A 70 -3.65 -2.01 1.40
CA LEU A 70 -2.96 -0.92 0.74
C LEU A 70 -3.95 0.14 0.26
N TYR A 71 -3.68 1.39 0.63
CA TYR A 71 -4.42 2.55 0.15
C TYR A 71 -3.52 3.78 0.20
N VAL A 72 -3.77 4.69 -0.73
CA VAL A 72 -3.12 6.01 -0.81
C VAL A 72 -4.22 7.05 -0.81
N ASP A 73 -4.06 8.09 0.00
CA ASP A 73 -5.02 9.18 0.06
C ASP A 73 -4.38 10.47 0.57
N VAL A 74 -5.11 11.57 0.43
CA VAL A 74 -4.70 12.88 0.96
C VAL A 74 -4.99 12.97 2.46
N ALA A 75 -4.24 13.81 3.17
CA ALA A 75 -4.35 13.98 4.63
C ALA A 75 -5.80 14.24 5.10
N LYS A 76 -6.56 15.03 4.32
CA LYS A 76 -7.96 15.38 4.61
C LYS A 76 -8.89 14.17 4.74
N THR A 77 -8.70 13.14 3.90
CA THR A 77 -9.59 11.97 3.83
C THR A 77 -8.96 10.69 4.36
N LEU A 78 -7.65 10.70 4.66
CA LEU A 78 -6.90 9.55 5.17
C LEU A 78 -7.56 8.89 6.39
N ARG A 79 -8.05 9.69 7.35
CA ARG A 79 -8.72 9.15 8.55
C ARG A 79 -10.02 8.42 8.20
N GLN A 80 -10.81 8.96 7.26
CA GLN A 80 -12.01 8.30 6.75
C GLN A 80 -11.65 6.99 6.06
N THR A 81 -10.58 6.99 5.26
CA THR A 81 -10.04 5.81 4.59
C THR A 81 -9.67 4.71 5.57
N ILE A 82 -8.86 5.00 6.59
CA ILE A 82 -8.48 4.04 7.64
C ILE A 82 -9.73 3.55 8.40
N ALA A 83 -10.61 4.46 8.81
CA ALA A 83 -11.82 4.11 9.55
C ALA A 83 -12.72 3.15 8.76
N SER A 84 -12.82 3.33 7.45
CA SER A 84 -13.67 2.53 6.57
C SER A 84 -13.16 1.10 6.43
N SER A 85 -11.84 0.90 6.30
CA SER A 85 -11.25 -0.44 6.22
C SER A 85 -11.34 -1.18 7.55
N VAL A 86 -11.06 -0.50 8.67
CA VAL A 86 -11.18 -1.08 10.02
C VAL A 86 -12.63 -1.42 10.35
N LEU A 87 -13.57 -0.52 10.04
CA LEU A 87 -15.00 -0.79 10.27
C LEU A 87 -15.52 -1.94 9.40
N ALA A 88 -15.08 -2.03 8.14
CA ALA A 88 -15.43 -3.15 7.29
C ALA A 88 -14.94 -4.47 7.90
N LEU A 89 -13.70 -4.49 8.40
CA LEU A 89 -13.13 -5.67 9.06
C LEU A 89 -13.95 -6.08 10.30
N TYR A 90 -14.28 -5.13 11.18
CA TYR A 90 -15.07 -5.41 12.39
C TYR A 90 -16.52 -5.80 12.11
N LEU A 91 -17.11 -5.32 11.03
CA LEU A 91 -18.46 -5.75 10.64
C LEU A 91 -18.49 -7.19 10.11
N ILE A 92 -17.40 -7.64 9.48
CA ILE A 92 -17.29 -8.99 8.93
C ILE A 92 -16.85 -10.00 9.99
N LEU A 93 -15.83 -9.66 10.79
CA LEU A 93 -15.20 -10.58 11.74
C LEU A 93 -15.64 -10.37 13.19
N GLY A 94 -16.45 -9.35 13.45
CA GLY A 94 -16.89 -8.96 14.79
C GLY A 94 -15.98 -7.89 15.41
N PHE A 95 -16.59 -7.05 16.23
CA PHE A 95 -15.88 -6.05 17.03
C PHE A 95 -15.06 -6.73 18.12
N PRO A 96 -13.87 -6.18 18.48
CA PRO A 96 -13.08 -6.69 19.59
C PRO A 96 -13.90 -6.67 20.89
N ASP A 97 -14.02 -7.83 21.53
CA ASP A 97 -14.78 -8.02 22.77
C ASP A 97 -14.13 -9.14 23.57
N ALA A 98 -13.29 -8.75 24.53
CA ALA A 98 -12.57 -9.69 25.40
C ALA A 98 -13.52 -10.56 26.24
N GLY A 99 -14.70 -10.04 26.61
CA GLY A 99 -15.70 -10.78 27.37
C GLY A 99 -16.32 -11.94 26.58
N LYS A 100 -16.29 -11.86 25.25
CA LYS A 100 -16.75 -12.91 24.33
C LYS A 100 -15.61 -13.68 23.65
N GLY A 101 -14.36 -13.39 24.03
CA GLY A 101 -13.17 -13.99 23.41
C GLY A 101 -12.90 -13.52 21.98
N ILE A 102 -13.53 -12.42 21.53
CA ILE A 102 -13.26 -11.84 20.20
C ILE A 102 -12.02 -10.96 20.31
N ARG A 103 -10.91 -11.45 19.75
CA ARG A 103 -9.65 -10.69 19.66
C ARG A 103 -9.74 -9.56 18.63
N ASP A 104 -8.86 -8.59 18.75
CA ASP A 104 -8.68 -7.60 17.68
C ASP A 104 -8.05 -8.26 16.46
N TRP A 105 -8.61 -7.94 15.29
CA TRP A 105 -8.18 -8.45 13.99
C TRP A 105 -7.12 -7.56 13.36
N VAL A 106 -6.98 -6.32 13.84
CA VAL A 106 -5.94 -5.39 13.41
C VAL A 106 -4.69 -5.61 14.25
N SER A 107 -3.56 -5.85 13.58
CA SER A 107 -2.24 -5.89 14.23
C SER A 107 -1.73 -4.48 14.51
N TRP A 108 -2.26 -3.81 15.55
CA TRP A 108 -1.91 -2.43 15.87
C TRP A 108 -0.42 -2.20 16.15
N GLU A 109 0.30 -3.21 16.64
CA GLU A 109 1.76 -3.15 16.82
C GLU A 109 2.53 -2.99 15.50
N LYS A 110 1.98 -3.50 14.40
CA LYS A 110 2.54 -3.37 13.05
C LYS A 110 1.94 -2.19 12.27
N PHE A 111 0.88 -1.58 12.80
CA PHE A 111 0.19 -0.48 12.13
C PHE A 111 1.00 0.81 12.21
N THR A 112 1.37 1.37 11.07
CA THR A 112 2.07 2.66 11.03
C THR A 112 1.09 3.80 11.24
N THR A 113 1.26 4.58 12.31
CA THR A 113 0.43 5.75 12.64
C THR A 113 0.88 7.03 11.95
N THR A 114 2.10 7.05 11.40
CA THR A 114 2.66 8.19 10.67
C THR A 114 2.58 7.95 9.17
N PHE A 115 1.98 8.90 8.46
CA PHE A 115 1.76 8.82 7.02
C PHE A 115 2.52 9.94 6.31
N SER A 116 3.26 9.56 5.27
CA SER A 116 4.05 10.46 4.44
C SER A 116 3.87 10.11 2.97
N HIS A 117 4.38 10.99 2.11
CA HIS A 117 4.44 10.76 0.66
C HIS A 117 5.39 9.62 0.27
N ARG A 118 6.33 9.25 1.16
CA ARG A 118 7.19 8.08 1.02
C ARG A 118 6.71 6.93 1.88
N ARG A 119 6.58 5.74 1.32
CA ARG A 119 6.18 4.55 2.08
C ARG A 119 6.83 3.28 1.54
N HIS A 120 7.22 2.42 2.47
CA HIS A 120 7.62 1.06 2.15
C HIS A 120 6.38 0.16 2.12
N CYS A 121 6.07 -0.43 0.97
CA CYS A 121 4.92 -1.30 0.74
C CYS A 121 5.38 -2.55 -0.02
N LEU A 122 5.07 -3.75 0.47
CA LEU A 122 5.37 -5.03 -0.19
C LEU A 122 6.84 -5.20 -0.65
N GLY A 123 7.80 -4.63 0.09
CA GLY A 123 9.22 -4.71 -0.27
C GLY A 123 9.70 -3.67 -1.30
N TRP A 124 8.87 -2.67 -1.59
CA TRP A 124 9.14 -1.55 -2.49
C TRP A 124 9.03 -0.22 -1.76
N LEU A 125 9.80 0.77 -2.19
CA LEU A 125 9.70 2.15 -1.75
C LEU A 125 8.91 2.96 -2.78
N ILE A 126 7.76 3.48 -2.37
CA ILE A 126 6.89 4.32 -3.17
C ILE A 126 7.09 5.77 -2.74
N ASP A 127 7.29 6.67 -3.71
CA ASP A 127 7.27 8.12 -3.52
C ASP A 127 6.14 8.73 -4.36
N SER A 128 5.07 9.18 -3.68
CA SER A 128 3.88 9.73 -4.33
C SER A 128 4.07 11.14 -4.88
N ARG A 129 5.12 11.88 -4.49
CA ARG A 129 5.42 13.22 -5.04
C ARG A 129 6.22 13.11 -6.33
N ALA A 130 7.12 12.13 -6.42
CA ALA A 130 7.93 11.86 -7.61
C ALA A 130 7.28 10.84 -8.57
N LEU A 131 6.18 10.21 -8.17
CA LEU A 131 5.54 9.09 -8.90
C LEU A 131 6.51 7.95 -9.21
N THR A 132 7.35 7.58 -8.25
CA THR A 132 8.34 6.50 -8.42
C THR A 132 8.06 5.32 -7.52
N VAL A 133 8.38 4.14 -8.03
CA VAL A 133 8.48 2.88 -7.28
C VAL A 133 9.91 2.40 -7.43
N SER A 134 10.58 2.12 -6.32
CA SER A 134 11.99 1.76 -6.32
C SER A 134 12.31 0.66 -5.32
N LEU A 135 13.38 -0.10 -5.58
CA LEU A 135 13.91 -1.04 -4.62
C LEU A 135 14.55 -0.28 -3.45
N PRO A 136 14.24 -0.64 -2.19
CA PRO A 136 14.96 -0.13 -1.03
C PRO A 136 16.46 -0.38 -1.18
N SER A 137 17.29 0.61 -0.83
CA SER A 137 18.76 0.52 -0.96
C SER A 137 19.33 -0.72 -0.28
N GLU A 138 18.87 -1.03 0.93
CA GLU A 138 19.29 -2.23 1.68
C GLU A 138 18.98 -3.53 0.92
N LYS A 139 17.79 -3.62 0.31
CA LYS A 139 17.38 -4.79 -0.49
C LYS A 139 18.27 -4.90 -1.73
N ARG A 140 18.51 -3.80 -2.43
CA ARG A 140 19.41 -3.73 -3.60
C ARG A 140 20.83 -4.16 -3.23
N ASP A 141 21.38 -3.62 -2.15
CA ASP A 141 22.76 -3.90 -1.74
C ASP A 141 22.92 -5.36 -1.31
N ARG A 142 21.91 -5.94 -0.64
CA ARG A 142 21.84 -7.38 -0.33
C ARG A 142 21.80 -8.25 -1.60
N ILE A 143 21.06 -7.85 -2.62
CA ILE A 143 21.01 -8.54 -3.92
C ILE A 143 22.39 -8.50 -4.59
N ILE A 144 23.03 -7.32 -4.65
CA ILE A 144 24.37 -7.14 -5.22
C ILE A 144 25.40 -8.00 -4.47
N GLN A 145 25.35 -8.03 -3.13
CA GLN A 145 26.26 -8.84 -2.34
C GLN A 145 26.08 -10.33 -2.64
N ARG A 146 24.84 -10.83 -2.69
CA ARG A 146 24.55 -12.22 -3.04
C ARG A 146 25.02 -12.58 -4.45
N LEU A 147 24.79 -11.71 -5.43
CA LEU A 147 25.27 -11.88 -6.80
C LEU A 147 26.80 -11.96 -6.86
N ARG A 148 27.51 -11.09 -6.15
CA ARG A 148 28.98 -11.12 -6.07
C ARG A 148 29.49 -12.44 -5.50
N THR A 149 28.90 -12.91 -4.40
CA THR A 149 29.27 -14.21 -3.81
C THR A 149 28.97 -15.36 -4.76
N PHE A 150 27.84 -15.31 -5.46
CA PHE A 150 27.44 -16.34 -6.42
C PHE A 150 28.41 -16.43 -7.60
N LEU A 151 28.81 -15.28 -8.17
CA LEU A 151 29.76 -15.22 -9.29
C LEU A 151 31.17 -15.70 -8.92
N GLN A 152 31.53 -15.72 -7.64
CA GLN A 152 32.81 -16.24 -7.16
C GLN A 152 32.81 -17.77 -6.98
N LYS A 153 31.65 -18.43 -7.00
CA LYS A 153 31.56 -19.89 -6.82
C LYS A 153 31.73 -20.61 -8.15
N HIS A 154 32.66 -21.57 -8.18
CA HIS A 154 32.90 -22.41 -9.36
C HIS A 154 31.90 -23.55 -9.54
N ARG A 155 31.15 -23.90 -8.49
CA ARG A 155 30.11 -24.92 -8.48
C ARG A 155 28.91 -24.40 -7.69
N LEU A 156 27.73 -24.61 -8.24
CA LEU A 156 26.47 -24.14 -7.69
C LEU A 156 25.51 -25.31 -7.63
N THR A 157 24.76 -25.37 -6.53
CA THR A 157 23.67 -26.32 -6.38
C THR A 157 22.42 -25.81 -7.09
N LEU A 158 21.52 -26.72 -7.48
CA LEU A 158 20.23 -26.34 -8.04
C LEU A 158 19.42 -25.46 -7.08
N GLN A 159 19.55 -25.70 -5.77
CA GLN A 159 18.90 -24.88 -4.75
C GLN A 159 19.41 -23.43 -4.77
N GLU A 160 20.73 -23.22 -4.79
CA GLU A 160 21.31 -21.87 -4.85
C GLU A 160 20.89 -21.11 -6.12
N ILE A 161 20.79 -21.82 -7.25
CA ILE A 161 20.30 -21.26 -8.51
C ILE A 161 18.81 -20.87 -8.38
N ALA A 162 17.97 -21.75 -7.82
CA ALA A 162 16.55 -21.48 -7.62
C ALA A 162 16.31 -20.30 -6.66
N GLU A 163 17.07 -20.21 -5.57
CA GLU A 163 17.01 -19.10 -4.62
C GLU A 163 17.43 -17.77 -5.28
N LEU A 164 18.48 -17.80 -6.11
CA LEU A 164 18.91 -16.62 -6.84
C LEU A 164 17.85 -16.17 -7.85
N LEU A 165 17.29 -17.10 -8.62
CA LEU A 165 16.22 -16.82 -9.58
C LEU A 165 15.00 -16.22 -8.89
N GLY A 166 14.57 -16.79 -7.75
CA GLY A 166 13.44 -16.25 -6.98
C GLY A 166 13.71 -14.84 -6.45
N LEU A 167 14.93 -14.58 -5.97
CA LEU A 167 15.32 -13.26 -5.48
C LEU A 167 15.43 -12.22 -6.59
N LEU A 168 15.95 -12.60 -7.76
CA LEU A 168 15.99 -11.72 -8.93
C LEU A 168 14.58 -11.45 -9.46
N SER A 169 13.74 -12.49 -9.59
CA SER A 169 12.34 -12.31 -9.99
C SER A 169 11.61 -11.37 -9.04
N ASN A 170 11.76 -11.50 -7.71
CA ASN A 170 11.14 -10.56 -6.78
C ASN A 170 11.67 -9.11 -6.89
N ALA A 171 12.88 -8.93 -7.44
CA ALA A 171 13.50 -7.62 -7.61
C ALA A 171 13.26 -6.99 -8.98
N THR A 172 12.99 -7.80 -10.01
CA THR A 172 12.77 -7.36 -11.39
C THR A 172 11.31 -7.43 -11.82
N THR A 173 10.57 -8.40 -11.28
CA THR A 173 9.13 -8.46 -11.41
C THR A 173 8.57 -7.46 -10.42
N GLU A 174 8.39 -6.24 -10.93
CA GLU A 174 7.23 -5.46 -10.54
C GLU A 174 6.01 -6.37 -10.72
N ASP A 175 5.46 -6.96 -9.65
CA ASP A 175 4.07 -7.46 -9.63
C ASP A 175 3.10 -6.27 -9.71
N ILE A 176 3.37 -5.35 -10.64
CA ILE A 176 2.50 -4.28 -11.07
C ILE A 176 1.39 -4.81 -11.99
N PRO A 177 1.51 -5.89 -12.79
CA PRO A 177 0.40 -6.38 -13.61
C PRO A 177 -0.80 -6.89 -12.80
N THR A 178 -0.62 -7.23 -11.52
CA THR A 178 -1.74 -7.61 -10.64
C THR A 178 -2.39 -6.41 -9.94
N LEU A 179 -1.74 -5.24 -9.95
CA LEU A 179 -2.28 -3.96 -9.48
C LEU A 179 -2.80 -3.08 -10.62
N LEU A 180 -2.33 -3.30 -11.85
CA LEU A 180 -2.83 -2.72 -13.10
C LEU A 180 -3.48 -3.84 -13.91
N GLY A 181 -4.80 -3.97 -13.76
CA GLY A 181 -5.60 -5.13 -14.21
C GLY A 181 -5.14 -5.83 -15.49
N ASN A 182 -5.10 -7.17 -15.41
CA ASN A 182 -4.94 -8.11 -16.52
C ASN A 182 -5.61 -7.62 -17.81
N GLY A 183 -4.82 -7.34 -18.84
CA GLY A 183 -5.36 -6.96 -20.14
C GLY A 183 -4.33 -6.46 -21.15
N ALA A 184 -3.28 -7.25 -21.42
CA ALA A 184 -2.52 -7.08 -22.66
C ALA A 184 -2.31 -8.45 -23.29
N SER A 185 -3.28 -8.83 -24.13
CA SER A 185 -3.08 -9.84 -25.17
C SER A 185 -2.05 -9.30 -26.13
N ILE A 186 -0.99 -10.08 -26.36
CA ILE A 186 0.03 -9.78 -27.36
C ILE A 186 -0.48 -10.42 -28.65
N ASP A 187 -0.98 -9.60 -29.57
CA ASP A 187 -0.95 -9.88 -31.01
C ASP A 187 0.15 -9.03 -31.63
#